data_AF-A0A512MDE3-F1
#
_entry.id   AF-A0A512MDE3-F1
#
_cell.length_a   1.000
_cell.length_b   1.000
_cell.length_c   1.000
_cell.angle_alpha   90.00
_cell.angle_beta   90.00
_cell.angle_gamma   90.00
#
_symmetry.space_group_name_H-M   'P 1'
#
loop_
_entity.id
_entity.type
_entity.pdbx_description
1 polymer ?
#
loop_
_entity_poly.entity_id
_entity_poly.type
_entity_poly.pdbx_seq_one_letter_code
_entity_poly.pdbx_strand_id
1 'polypeptide(L)'
;MDDLARQMQHDLEEIGRTHMPFGKFGPQFCPPNGVPIYDLPAEYLAWFANKAGFPKGRFGKLLQMVYQMKVDGSDVVFDVFRRRRGGRTPLREERQRSFDLSGNRQTPPEGA
;
A
#
# COMPACT_ATOMS: atom_id res chain seq x y z
N MET A 1 -15.60 0.24 -29.80
CA MET A 1 -15.75 -0.49 -28.52
C MET A 1 -14.46 -1.22 -28.15
N ASP A 2 -13.69 -1.72 -29.12
CA ASP A 2 -12.46 -2.47 -28.87
C ASP A 2 -11.32 -1.65 -28.23
N ASP A 3 -11.24 -0.35 -28.50
CA ASP A 3 -10.14 0.48 -27.97
C ASP A 3 -10.24 0.74 -26.46
N LEU A 4 -11.45 0.80 -25.92
CA LEU A 4 -11.66 0.96 -24.47
C LEU A 4 -11.23 -0.30 -23.72
N ALA A 5 -11.58 -1.47 -24.25
CA ALA A 5 -11.19 -2.74 -23.65
C ALA A 5 -9.67 -2.92 -23.64
N ARG A 6 -8.99 -2.53 -24.73
CA ARG A 6 -7.52 -2.52 -24.80
C ARG A 6 -6.90 -1.58 -23.77
N GLN A 7 -7.44 -0.37 -23.62
CA GLN A 7 -6.94 0.58 -22.64
C GLN A 7 -7.10 0.04 -21.21
N MET A 8 -8.25 -0.55 -20.90
CA MET A 8 -8.51 -1.13 -19.58
C MET A 8 -7.56 -2.31 -19.28
N GLN A 9 -7.28 -3.16 -20.28
CA GLN A 9 -6.30 -4.24 -20.15
C GLN A 9 -4.90 -3.70 -19.87
N HIS A 10 -4.47 -2.67 -20.60
CA HIS A 10 -3.17 -2.02 -20.40
C HIS A 10 -3.07 -1.39 -19.00
N ASP A 11 -4.13 -0.72 -18.53
CA ASP A 11 -4.19 -0.12 -17.19
C ASP A 11 -4.05 -1.19 -16.09
N LEU A 12 -4.77 -2.32 -16.21
CA LEU A 12 -4.67 -3.43 -15.27
C LEU A 12 -3.28 -4.08 -15.26
N GLU A 13 -2.67 -4.25 -16.43
CA GLU A 13 -1.32 -4.80 -16.55
C GLU A 13 -0.29 -3.89 -15.86
N GLU A 14 -0.42 -2.58 -16.05
CA GLU A 14 0.44 -1.58 -15.41
C GLU A 14 0.23 -1.56 -13.90
N ILE A 15 -1.02 -1.63 -13.42
CA ILE A 15 -1.34 -1.78 -11.99
C ILE A 15 -0.67 -3.02 -11.39
N GLY A 16 -0.70 -4.16 -12.09
CA GLY A 16 -0.12 -5.41 -11.63
C GLY A 16 1.41 -5.38 -11.47
N ARG A 17 2.08 -4.54 -12.27
CA ARG A 17 3.55 -4.34 -12.26
C ARG A 17 4.00 -3.21 -11.34
N THR A 18 3.11 -2.29 -11.00
CA THR A 18 3.46 -1.08 -10.26
C THR A 18 3.47 -1.33 -8.75
N HIS A 19 4.57 -0.92 -8.11
CA HIS A 19 4.71 -0.90 -6.66
C HIS A 19 4.69 0.53 -6.14
N MET A 20 4.34 0.68 -4.87
CA MET A 20 4.38 1.96 -4.20
C MET A 20 5.85 2.39 -4.01
N PRO A 21 6.30 3.52 -4.58
CA PRO A 21 7.72 3.90 -4.55
C PRO A 21 8.11 4.68 -3.27
N PHE A 22 7.14 5.15 -2.48
CA PHE A 22 7.38 6.00 -1.31
C PHE A 22 6.30 5.83 -0.23
N GLY A 23 6.52 6.48 0.91
CA GLY A 23 5.60 6.48 2.04
C GLY A 23 5.65 5.18 2.84
N LYS A 24 4.63 4.95 3.67
CA LYS A 24 4.54 3.80 4.58
C LYS A 24 4.59 2.44 3.87
N PHE A 25 4.21 2.39 2.60
CA PHE A 25 4.19 1.16 1.80
C PHE A 25 5.31 1.11 0.76
N GLY A 26 6.26 2.03 0.85
CA GLY A 26 7.45 2.04 0.02
C GLY A 26 8.45 0.93 0.40
N PRO A 27 9.54 0.81 -0.37
CA PRO A 27 10.58 -0.18 -0.15
C PRO A 27 11.27 -0.05 1.22
N GLN A 28 11.20 1.13 1.84
CA GLN A 28 11.75 1.39 3.18
C GLN A 28 11.10 0.54 4.29
N PHE A 29 9.80 0.25 4.17
CA PHE A 29 9.02 -0.51 5.16
C PHE A 29 8.62 -1.90 4.65
N CYS A 30 8.72 -2.13 3.34
CA CYS A 30 8.34 -3.38 2.69
C CYS A 30 9.37 -3.74 1.60
N PRO A 31 10.57 -4.22 1.96
CA PRO A 31 11.59 -4.60 0.99
C PRO A 31 11.17 -5.85 0.19
N PRO A 32 11.67 -6.03 -1.06
CA PRO A 32 12.64 -5.18 -1.74
C PRO A 32 12.04 -3.99 -2.52
N ASN A 33 10.79 -4.09 -3.00
CA ASN A 33 10.23 -3.15 -3.99
C ASN A 33 9.03 -2.32 -3.46
N GLY A 34 8.61 -2.51 -2.21
CA GLY A 34 7.38 -1.94 -1.66
C GLY A 34 6.14 -2.81 -1.90
N VAL A 35 4.98 -2.31 -1.46
CA VAL A 35 3.69 -3.00 -1.64
C VAL A 35 3.13 -2.72 -3.04
N PRO A 36 2.59 -3.72 -3.74
CA PRO A 36 1.89 -3.50 -5.00
C PRO A 36 0.71 -2.54 -4.83
N ILE A 37 0.48 -1.63 -5.78
CA ILE A 37 -0.53 -0.58 -5.58
C ILE A 37 -1.95 -1.13 -5.41
N TYR A 38 -2.28 -2.27 -6.05
CA TYR A 38 -3.57 -2.94 -5.91
C TYR A 38 -3.81 -3.56 -4.52
N ASP A 39 -2.76 -3.76 -3.75
CA ASP A 39 -2.82 -4.36 -2.41
C ASP A 39 -2.74 -3.31 -1.30
N LEU A 40 -2.71 -2.02 -1.67
CA LEU A 40 -2.74 -0.93 -0.71
C LEU A 40 -4.09 -0.90 0.04
N PRO A 41 -4.09 -0.55 1.34
CA PRO A 41 -5.31 -0.32 2.11
C PRO A 41 -6.14 0.83 1.52
N ALA A 42 -7.46 0.69 1.55
CA ALA A 42 -8.38 1.71 1.03
C ALA A 42 -8.27 3.03 1.81
N GLU A 43 -7.99 2.96 3.11
CA GLU A 43 -7.82 4.12 4.00
C GLU A 43 -6.59 4.95 3.61
N TYR A 44 -5.52 4.26 3.16
CA TYR A 44 -4.31 4.94 2.70
C TYR A 44 -4.57 5.71 1.41
N LEU A 45 -5.32 5.11 0.49
CA LEU A 45 -5.73 5.74 -0.75
C LEU A 45 -6.75 6.87 -0.51
N ALA A 46 -7.65 6.70 0.46
CA ALA A 46 -8.59 7.74 0.87
C ALA A 46 -7.88 8.97 1.43
N TRP A 47 -6.75 8.80 2.13
CA TRP A 47 -5.91 9.93 2.57
C TRP A 47 -5.36 10.73 1.37
N PHE A 48 -4.95 10.06 0.28
CA PHE A 48 -4.59 10.76 -0.95
C PHE A 48 -5.78 11.48 -1.59
N ALA A 49 -6.94 10.83 -1.64
CA ALA A 49 -8.15 11.45 -2.20
C ALA A 49 -8.61 12.70 -1.41
N ASN A 50 -8.45 12.69 -0.08
CA ASN A 50 -9.02 13.72 0.80
C ASN A 50 -8.03 14.79 1.28
N LYS A 51 -6.75 14.46 1.45
CA LYS A 51 -5.76 15.33 2.12
C LYS A 51 -4.61 15.74 1.19
N ALA A 52 -3.92 14.76 0.61
CA ALA A 52 -2.65 15.00 -0.09
C ALA A 52 -2.80 15.27 -1.60
N GLY A 53 -3.89 14.79 -2.21
CA GLY A 53 -4.05 14.72 -3.66
C GLY A 53 -3.25 13.57 -4.28
N PHE A 54 -3.78 12.98 -5.35
CA PHE A 54 -3.04 11.98 -6.11
C PHE A 54 -1.86 12.63 -6.85
N PRO A 55 -0.71 11.92 -6.97
CA PRO A 55 0.42 12.39 -7.75
C PRO A 55 0.02 12.74 -9.19
N LYS A 56 0.65 13.73 -9.81
CA LYS A 56 0.39 14.02 -11.23
C LYS A 56 0.96 12.90 -12.13
N GLY A 57 0.37 12.74 -13.31
CA GLY A 57 0.84 11.80 -14.34
C GLY A 57 0.18 10.43 -14.26
N ARG A 58 0.83 9.43 -14.84
CA ARG A 58 0.27 8.08 -15.01
C ARG A 58 0.06 7.36 -13.69
N PHE A 59 1.05 7.42 -12.80
CA PHE A 59 1.00 6.76 -11.49
C PHE A 59 -0.21 7.18 -10.66
N GLY A 60 -0.51 8.48 -10.57
CA GLY A 60 -1.68 8.96 -9.83
C GLY A 60 -3.01 8.53 -10.46
N LYS A 61 -3.08 8.44 -11.80
CA LYS A 61 -4.27 7.88 -12.48
C LYS A 61 -4.50 6.43 -12.10
N LEU A 62 -3.45 5.61 -12.08
CA LEU A 62 -3.55 4.20 -11.66
C LEU A 62 -3.97 4.08 -10.18
N LEU A 63 -3.39 4.91 -9.31
CA LEU A 63 -3.77 4.98 -7.89
C LEU A 63 -5.24 5.36 -7.70
N GLN A 64 -5.73 6.34 -8.45
CA GLN A 64 -7.13 6.74 -8.41
C GLN A 64 -8.07 5.64 -8.91
N MET A 65 -7.69 4.93 -9.98
CA MET A 65 -8.45 3.77 -10.48
C MET A 65 -8.52 2.67 -9.41
N VAL A 66 -7.39 2.30 -8.82
CA VAL A 66 -7.34 1.29 -7.74
C VAL A 66 -8.18 1.72 -6.54
N TYR A 67 -8.12 3.00 -6.16
CA TYR A 67 -8.94 3.54 -5.08
C TYR A 67 -10.43 3.38 -5.38
N GLN A 68 -10.86 3.80 -6.57
CA GLN A 68 -12.26 3.71 -6.97
C GLN A 68 -12.75 2.26 -6.97
N MET A 69 -11.97 1.33 -7.55
CA MET A 69 -12.30 -0.09 -7.57
C MET A 69 -12.41 -0.70 -6.17
N LYS A 70 -11.61 -0.22 -5.19
CA LYS A 70 -11.70 -0.65 -3.79
C LYS A 70 -12.93 -0.08 -3.09
N VAL A 71 -13.25 1.19 -3.32
CA VAL A 71 -14.47 1.83 -2.78
C VAL A 71 -15.72 1.15 -3.33
N ASP A 72 -15.71 0.79 -4.61
CA ASP A 72 -16.81 0.10 -5.29
C ASP A 72 -16.89 -1.40 -4.92
N GLY A 73 -15.91 -1.95 -4.20
CA GLY A 73 -15.84 -3.38 -3.87
C GLY A 73 -15.50 -4.30 -5.06
N SER A 74 -15.03 -3.73 -6.17
CA SER A 74 -14.59 -4.46 -7.38
C SER A 74 -13.12 -4.88 -7.33
N ASP A 75 -12.47 -4.83 -6.16
CA ASP A 75 -11.07 -5.18 -5.99
C ASP A 75 -10.78 -6.69 -6.13
N VAL A 76 -11.83 -7.52 -6.21
CA VAL A 76 -11.76 -8.96 -6.50
C VAL A 76 -11.00 -9.26 -7.79
N VAL A 77 -11.00 -8.35 -8.77
CA VAL A 77 -10.22 -8.52 -10.01
C VAL A 77 -8.72 -8.63 -9.73
N PHE A 78 -8.24 -8.07 -8.62
CA PHE A 78 -6.84 -8.16 -8.23
C PHE A 78 -6.48 -9.48 -7.54
N ASP A 79 -7.45 -10.34 -7.21
CA ASP A 79 -7.18 -11.65 -6.61
C ASP A 79 -6.34 -12.53 -7.53
N VAL A 80 -6.47 -12.38 -8.85
CA VAL A 80 -5.63 -13.08 -9.83
C VAL A 80 -4.15 -12.74 -9.59
N PHE A 81 -3.83 -11.48 -9.28
CA PHE A 81 -2.46 -11.06 -8.96
C PHE A 81 -2.03 -11.54 -7.56
N ARG A 82 -2.92 -11.47 -6.56
CA ARG A 82 -2.64 -11.95 -5.19
C ARG A 82 -2.32 -13.45 -5.18
N ARG A 83 -3.11 -14.27 -5.89
CA ARG A 83 -2.88 -15.72 -6.01
C ARG A 83 -1.53 -16.04 -6.64
N ARG A 84 -1.13 -15.31 -7.68
CA ARG A 84 0.19 -15.48 -8.32
C ARG A 84 1.37 -15.12 -7.40
N ARG A 85 1.16 -14.22 -6.43
CA ARG A 85 2.20 -13.78 -5.48
C ARG A 85 2.20 -14.55 -4.15
N GLY A 86 1.32 -15.54 -3.98
CA GLY A 86 1.26 -16.34 -2.75
C GLY A 86 0.39 -15.75 -1.64
N GLY A 87 -0.47 -14.76 -1.93
CA GLY A 87 -1.44 -14.20 -0.98
C GLY A 87 -1.44 -12.68 -0.93
N ARG A 88 -2.12 -12.13 0.09
CA ARG A 88 -2.06 -10.70 0.42
C ARG A 88 -0.68 -10.38 1.00
N THR A 89 -0.09 -9.30 0.54
CA THR A 89 1.18 -8.80 1.07
C THR A 89 0.99 -8.51 2.57
N PRO A 90 1.77 -9.11 3.48
CA PRO A 90 1.63 -8.80 4.89
C PRO A 90 2.04 -7.34 5.13
N LEU A 91 1.06 -6.48 5.39
CA LEU A 91 1.25 -5.05 5.63
C LEU A 91 1.84 -4.74 7.03
N ARG A 92 2.09 -5.78 7.83
CA ARG A 92 2.56 -5.68 9.20
C ARG A 92 4.03 -6.09 9.25
N GLU A 93 4.93 -5.11 9.35
CA GLU A 93 6.19 -5.35 10.05
C GLU A 93 5.81 -5.77 11.46
N GLU A 94 6.26 -6.96 11.85
CA GLU A 94 6.25 -7.38 13.24
C GLU A 94 7.09 -6.35 13.99
N ARG A 95 6.42 -5.33 14.56
CA ARG A 95 7.03 -4.42 15.52
C ARG A 95 7.60 -5.35 16.58
N GLN A 96 8.91 -5.58 16.57
CA GLN A 96 9.62 -6.14 17.69
C GLN A 96 9.43 -5.14 18.84
N ARG A 97 8.28 -5.21 19.51
CA ARG A 97 8.17 -4.75 20.88
C ARG A 97 9.03 -5.74 21.62
N SER A 98 10.30 -5.41 21.82
CA SER A 98 11.06 -5.95 22.93
C SER A 98 10.29 -5.55 24.17
N PHE A 99 9.40 -6.44 24.61
CA PHE A 99 8.80 -6.33 25.91
C PHE A 99 9.88 -6.80 26.88
N ASP A 100 10.76 -5.87 27.27
CA ASP A 100 11.67 -6.15 28.36
C ASP A 100 10.84 -6.18 29.65
N LEU A 101 10.50 -7.39 30.09
CA LEU A 101 9.79 -7.64 31.34
C LEU A 101 10.68 -7.38 32.56
N SER A 102 11.93 -6.94 32.39
CA SER A 102 12.74 -6.46 33.50
C SER A 102 12.29 -5.05 33.90
N GLY A 103 11.44 -4.99 34.93
CA GLY A 103 10.93 -3.75 35.51
C GLY A 103 12.02 -2.92 36.20
N ASN A 104 13.02 -2.43 35.47
CA ASN A 104 13.99 -1.50 36.00
C ASN A 104 13.49 -0.06 35.77
N ARG A 105 12.83 0.50 36.79
CA ARG A 105 12.62 1.95 36.89
C ARG A 105 14.00 2.56 37.09
N GLN A 106 14.59 3.12 36.04
CA GLN A 106 15.63 4.12 36.24
C GLN A 106 14.96 5.36 36.82
N THR A 107 15.00 5.49 38.14
CA THR A 107 14.73 6.75 38.83
C THR A 107 15.80 7.76 38.41
N PRO A 108 15.43 8.96 37.93
CA PRO A 108 16.41 10.02 37.74
C PRO A 108 17.03 10.39 39.10
N PRO A 109 18.34 10.70 39.17
CA PRO A 109 18.93 11.19 40.41
C PRO A 109 18.27 12.52 40.80
N GLU A 110 17.72 12.58 42.02
CA GLU A 110 17.35 13.83 42.68
C GLU A 110 18.60 14.68 42.94
N GLY A 111 18.52 15.97 42.56
CA GLY A 111 19.30 17.03 43.20
C GLY A 111 20.23 17.83 42.28
N ALA A 112 19.79 19.04 41.92
CA ALA A 112 20.57 20.27 42.02
C ALA A 112 19.62 21.47 42.01
#